data_AF-A0AA96S7Y2-F1
#
_entry.id   AF-A0AA96S7Y2-F1
#
_cell.length_a   1.000
_cell.length_b   1.000
_cell.length_c   1.000
_cell.angle_alpha   90.00
_cell.angle_beta   90.00
_cell.angle_gamma   90.00
#
_symmetry.space_group_name_H-M   'P 1'
#
loop_
_entity.id
_entity.type
_entity.pdbx_description
1 polymer ?
#
loop_
_entity_poly.entity_id
_entity_poly.type
_entity_poly.pdbx_seq_one_letter_code
_entity_poly.pdbx_strand_id
1 'polypeptide(L)'
;MRIFFKRYVKNERGSQAIEFVAMFPLVILGFLIIWQIALIAFSLVVAESAARDGARAAAIHDPDWKKVAERSASGFKPVVRGGPGEKEARVEVYIKAPVIALPFIADMEFEFTADAVMPMEEDPDETD
;
A
#
# COMPACT_ATOMS: atom_id res chain seq x y z
N MET A 1 34.49 23.74 -43.35
CA MET A 1 33.55 22.70 -42.87
C MET A 1 32.51 23.31 -41.92
N ARG A 2 31.65 24.24 -42.38
CA ARG A 2 30.81 25.07 -41.47
C ARG A 2 29.38 25.34 -41.97
N ILE A 3 28.97 24.75 -43.10
CA ILE A 3 27.75 25.14 -43.83
C ILE A 3 26.62 24.10 -43.69
N PHE A 4 26.94 22.84 -43.38
CA PHE A 4 25.93 21.77 -43.30
C PHE A 4 25.01 21.87 -42.07
N PHE A 5 25.49 22.41 -40.94
CA PHE A 5 24.69 22.51 -39.71
C PHE A 5 23.53 23.51 -39.79
N LYS A 6 23.60 24.51 -40.69
CA LYS A 6 22.63 25.62 -40.75
C LYS A 6 21.29 25.23 -41.39
N ARG A 7 21.23 24.12 -42.15
CA ARG A 7 20.01 23.64 -42.83
C ARG A 7 19.06 22.86 -41.92
N TYR A 8 19.57 22.23 -40.85
CA TYR A 8 18.75 21.48 -39.90
C TYR A 8 18.00 22.37 -38.91
N VAL A 9 18.50 23.59 -38.65
CA VAL A 9 17.92 24.54 -37.68
C VAL A 9 16.61 25.20 -38.18
N LYS A 10 16.33 25.16 -39.50
CA LYS A 10 15.11 25.75 -40.10
C LYS A 10 14.07 24.71 -40.54
N ASN A 11 14.26 23.44 -40.21
CA ASN A 11 13.30 22.40 -40.56
C ASN A 11 12.23 22.28 -39.46
N GLU A 12 11.09 22.93 -39.65
CA GLU A 12 9.97 22.87 -38.68
C GLU A 12 9.14 21.59 -38.78
N ARG A 13 9.40 20.76 -39.81
CA ARG A 13 8.77 19.43 -39.93
C ARG A 13 9.21 18.55 -38.76
N GLY A 14 8.26 18.20 -37.91
CA GLY A 14 8.48 17.38 -36.72
C GLY A 14 8.60 18.17 -35.41
N SER A 15 8.57 19.52 -35.45
CA SER A 15 8.57 20.36 -34.25
C SER A 15 7.40 20.01 -33.32
N GLN A 16 6.21 19.86 -33.90
CA GLN A 16 5.00 19.47 -33.16
C GLN A 16 5.09 18.06 -32.55
N ALA A 17 5.80 17.13 -33.20
CA ALA A 17 6.03 15.80 -32.66
C ALA A 17 7.00 15.85 -31.46
N ILE A 18 8.02 16.70 -31.52
CA ILE A 18 8.98 16.90 -30.42
C ILE A 18 8.28 17.55 -29.22
N GLU A 19 7.44 18.56 -29.44
CA GLU A 19 6.65 19.19 -28.37
C GLU A 19 5.71 18.18 -27.69
N PHE A 20 5.05 17.32 -28.46
CA PHE A 20 4.20 16.27 -27.91
C PHE A 20 5.00 15.26 -27.07
N VAL A 21 6.16 14.82 -27.55
CA VAL A 21 7.05 13.92 -26.80
C VAL A 21 7.56 14.60 -25.53
N ALA A 22 7.80 15.91 -25.55
CA ALA A 22 8.22 16.66 -24.36
C ALA A 22 7.14 16.69 -23.26
N MET A 23 5.85 16.55 -23.60
CA MET A 23 4.77 16.42 -22.61
C MET A 23 4.63 15.01 -22.03
N PHE A 24 5.16 13.99 -22.71
CA PHE A 24 5.00 12.59 -22.32
C PHE A 24 5.51 12.27 -20.90
N PRO A 25 6.67 12.80 -20.43
CA PRO A 25 7.12 12.61 -19.05
C PRO A 25 6.14 13.18 -18.01
N LEU A 26 5.49 14.31 -18.31
CA LEU A 26 4.50 14.91 -17.41
C LEU A 26 3.26 14.01 -17.29
N VAL A 27 2.83 13.41 -18.40
CA VAL A 27 1.71 12.46 -18.42
C VAL A 27 2.04 11.23 -17.59
N ILE A 28 3.23 10.65 -17.77
CA ILE A 28 3.69 9.50 -16.96
C ILE A 28 3.73 9.87 -15.47
N LEU A 29 4.25 11.06 -15.13
CA LEU A 29 4.28 11.52 -13.75
C LEU A 29 2.87 11.59 -13.15
N GLY A 30 1.90 12.13 -13.90
CA GLY A 30 0.49 12.16 -13.49
C GLY A 30 -0.08 10.76 -13.25
N PHE A 31 0.18 9.82 -14.16
CA PHE A 31 -0.23 8.42 -13.99
C PHE A 31 0.41 7.78 -12.76
N LEU A 32 1.71 8.02 -12.52
CA LEU A 32 2.41 7.49 -11.35
C LEU A 32 1.83 8.04 -10.05
N ILE A 33 1.46 9.32 -9.99
CA ILE A 33 0.81 9.90 -8.80
C ILE A 33 -0.53 9.22 -8.52
N ILE A 34 -1.38 9.06 -9.53
CA ILE A 34 -2.67 8.37 -9.40
C ILE A 34 -2.44 6.93 -8.94
N TRP A 35 -1.45 6.26 -9.55
CA TRP A 35 -1.06 4.90 -9.19
C TRP A 35 -0.58 4.79 -7.74
N GLN A 36 0.23 5.73 -7.26
CA GLN A 36 0.67 5.76 -5.86
C GLN A 36 -0.51 5.89 -4.90
N ILE A 37 -1.46 6.77 -5.19
CA ILE A 37 -2.67 6.93 -4.37
C ILE A 37 -3.46 5.62 -4.31
N ALA A 38 -3.60 4.93 -5.45
CA ALA A 38 -4.28 3.64 -5.52
C ALA A 38 -3.56 2.56 -4.68
N LEU A 39 -2.23 2.48 -4.73
CA LEU A 39 -1.45 1.54 -3.91
C LEU A 39 -1.57 1.81 -2.41
N ILE A 40 -1.58 3.09 -2.01
CA ILE A 40 -1.78 3.48 -0.61
C ILE A 40 -3.17 3.07 -0.13
N ALA A 41 -4.22 3.42 -0.88
CA ALA A 41 -5.59 3.07 -0.55
C ALA A 41 -5.79 1.54 -0.47
N PHE A 42 -5.21 0.80 -1.41
CA PHE A 42 -5.24 -0.67 -1.39
C PHE A 42 -4.57 -1.24 -0.13
N SER A 43 -3.40 -0.71 0.25
CA SER A 43 -2.67 -1.16 1.45
C SER A 43 -3.47 -0.93 2.73
N LEU A 44 -4.18 0.20 2.83
CA LEU A 44 -5.07 0.51 3.96
C LEU A 44 -6.20 -0.50 4.09
N VAL A 45 -6.91 -0.78 2.99
CA VAL A 45 -8.02 -1.76 2.98
C VAL A 45 -7.53 -3.15 3.38
N VAL A 46 -6.34 -3.55 2.91
CA VAL A 46 -5.73 -4.83 3.29
C VAL A 46 -5.38 -4.87 4.78
N ALA A 47 -4.78 -3.80 5.32
CA ALA A 47 -4.46 -3.70 6.74
C ALA A 47 -5.71 -3.77 7.63
N GLU A 48 -6.77 -3.05 7.27
CA GLU A 48 -8.05 -3.05 7.98
C GLU A 48 -8.72 -4.43 7.95
N SER A 49 -8.76 -5.08 6.78
CA SER A 49 -9.31 -6.43 6.67
C SER A 49 -8.53 -7.42 7.54
N ALA A 50 -7.19 -7.35 7.51
CA ALA A 50 -6.34 -8.21 8.30
C ALA A 50 -6.50 -7.99 9.81
N ALA A 51 -6.61 -6.74 10.25
CA ALA A 51 -6.86 -6.42 11.65
C ALA A 51 -8.20 -7.00 12.12
N ARG A 52 -9.25 -6.85 11.30
CA ARG A 52 -10.60 -7.39 11.61
C ARG A 52 -10.63 -8.91 11.64
N ASP A 53 -9.96 -9.58 10.71
CA ASP A 53 -9.89 -11.04 10.69
C ASP A 53 -9.10 -11.58 11.89
N GLY A 54 -7.99 -10.92 12.25
CA GLY A 54 -7.25 -11.21 13.47
C GLY A 54 -8.08 -11.00 14.73
N ALA A 55 -8.80 -9.88 14.83
CA ALA A 55 -9.65 -9.58 15.97
C ALA A 55 -10.81 -10.57 16.11
N ARG A 56 -11.39 -11.05 15.00
CA ARG A 56 -12.40 -12.12 15.00
C ARG A 56 -11.85 -13.43 15.54
N ALA A 57 -10.70 -13.86 15.03
CA ALA A 57 -10.07 -15.10 15.47
C ALA A 57 -9.67 -15.02 16.95
N ALA A 58 -9.12 -13.87 17.37
CA ALA A 58 -8.78 -13.63 18.78
C ALA A 58 -10.01 -13.61 19.69
N ALA A 59 -11.14 -13.06 19.24
CA ALA A 59 -12.39 -13.01 20.02
C ALA A 59 -12.97 -14.40 20.34
N ILE A 60 -12.68 -15.40 19.50
CA ILE A 60 -13.13 -16.80 19.69
C ILE A 60 -12.04 -17.69 20.29
N HIS A 61 -11.04 -17.08 20.94
CA HIS A 61 -9.91 -17.78 21.58
C HIS A 61 -9.05 -18.63 20.64
N ASP A 62 -9.03 -18.34 19.33
CA ASP A 62 -8.20 -19.08 18.37
C ASP A 62 -6.70 -18.80 18.67
N PRO A 63 -5.88 -19.80 19.02
CA PRO A 63 -4.46 -19.61 19.30
C PRO A 63 -3.65 -19.15 18.08
N ASP A 64 -4.16 -19.36 16.87
CA ASP A 64 -3.54 -18.97 15.60
C ASP A 64 -4.05 -17.62 15.06
N TRP A 65 -4.78 -16.82 15.86
CA TRP A 65 -5.31 -15.51 15.45
C TRP A 65 -4.29 -14.60 14.75
N LYS A 66 -3.03 -14.64 15.19
CA LYS A 66 -1.95 -13.84 14.61
C LYS A 66 -1.63 -14.29 13.18
N LYS A 67 -1.60 -15.61 12.93
CA LYS A 67 -1.38 -16.16 11.59
C LYS A 67 -2.56 -15.87 10.67
N VAL A 68 -3.78 -15.84 11.20
CA VAL A 68 -4.98 -15.44 10.46
C VAL A 68 -4.81 -14.01 9.94
N ALA A 69 -4.46 -13.06 10.82
CA ALA A 69 -4.18 -11.68 10.43
C ALA A 69 -3.05 -11.57 9.39
N GLU A 70 -1.93 -12.28 9.61
CA GLU A 70 -0.78 -12.29 8.67
C GLU A 70 -1.17 -12.85 7.29
N ARG A 71 -2.02 -13.89 7.26
CA ARG A 71 -2.51 -14.48 6.01
C ARG A 71 -3.48 -13.57 5.26
N SER A 72 -4.34 -12.86 5.97
CA SER A 72 -5.24 -11.86 5.36
C SER A 72 -4.47 -10.71 4.72
N ALA A 73 -3.29 -10.36 5.24
CA ALA A 73 -2.38 -9.38 4.65
C ALA A 73 -1.35 -9.99 3.68
N SER A 74 -1.64 -11.14 3.07
CA SER A 74 -0.72 -11.78 2.13
C SER A 74 -0.30 -10.84 0.99
N GLY A 75 0.98 -10.88 0.63
CA GLY A 75 1.59 -9.95 -0.33
C GLY A 75 2.28 -8.74 0.30
N PHE A 76 2.09 -8.53 1.61
CA PHE A 76 2.83 -7.55 2.40
C PHE A 76 3.71 -8.24 3.45
N LYS A 77 4.56 -7.46 4.12
CA LYS A 77 5.29 -7.89 5.33
C LYS A 77 4.66 -7.22 6.55
N PRO A 78 3.48 -7.67 7.00
CA PRO A 78 2.77 -7.03 8.11
C PRO A 78 3.52 -7.26 9.43
N VAL A 79 3.44 -6.29 10.33
CA VAL A 79 3.74 -6.51 11.75
C VAL A 79 2.39 -6.54 12.47
N VAL A 80 2.07 -7.68 13.08
CA VAL A 80 0.80 -7.86 13.80
C VAL A 80 1.05 -7.80 15.31
N ARG A 81 0.24 -7.02 16.02
CA ARG A 81 0.27 -6.83 17.47
C ARG A 81 -1.14 -6.96 18.07
N GLY A 82 -1.19 -7.06 19.40
CA GLY A 82 -2.43 -7.22 20.15
C GLY A 82 -2.71 -8.69 20.51
N GLY A 83 -3.99 -9.04 20.59
CA GLY A 83 -4.46 -10.37 20.93
C GLY A 83 -5.79 -10.36 21.69
N PRO A 84 -6.22 -11.53 22.17
CA PRO A 84 -7.39 -11.65 23.06
C PRO A 84 -7.16 -10.90 24.37
N GLY A 85 -8.20 -10.26 24.89
CA GLY A 85 -8.25 -9.64 26.22
C GLY A 85 -9.35 -10.26 27.07
N GLU A 86 -9.62 -9.68 28.25
CA GLU A 86 -10.67 -10.23 29.15
C GLU A 86 -12.10 -10.03 28.63
N LYS A 87 -12.36 -8.92 27.92
CA LYS A 87 -13.71 -8.56 27.41
C LYS A 87 -13.72 -8.26 25.93
N GLU A 88 -12.59 -7.85 25.39
CA GLU A 88 -12.44 -7.47 24.00
C GLU A 88 -11.10 -7.98 23.46
N ALA A 89 -11.12 -8.56 22.27
CA ALA A 89 -9.94 -8.80 21.47
C ALA A 89 -9.59 -7.53 20.68
N ARG A 90 -8.32 -7.11 20.73
CA ARG A 90 -7.81 -5.99 19.95
C ARG A 90 -6.63 -6.45 19.11
N VAL A 91 -6.69 -6.20 17.81
CA VAL A 91 -5.60 -6.54 16.89
C VAL A 91 -5.22 -5.32 16.08
N GLU A 92 -3.91 -5.09 15.98
CA GLU A 92 -3.30 -4.00 15.22
C GLU A 92 -2.41 -4.60 14.12
N VAL A 93 -2.56 -4.10 12.91
CA VAL A 93 -1.80 -4.54 11.73
C VAL A 93 -1.09 -3.34 11.13
N TYR A 94 0.23 -3.44 11.09
CA TYR A 94 1.13 -2.42 10.55
C TYR A 94 1.61 -2.88 9.17
N ILE A 95 1.44 -2.06 8.15
CA ILE A 95 1.86 -2.36 6.77
C ILE A 95 2.64 -1.17 6.19
N LYS A 96 3.72 -1.48 5.48
CA LYS A 96 4.42 -0.52 4.60
C LYS A 96 3.79 -0.59 3.20
N ALA A 97 3.28 0.54 2.71
CA ALA A 97 2.75 0.61 1.36
C ALA A 97 3.89 0.51 0.32
N PRO A 98 3.69 -0.22 -0.78
CA PRO A 98 4.67 -0.28 -1.84
C PRO A 98 4.72 1.04 -2.59
N VAL A 99 5.93 1.59 -2.78
CA VAL A 99 6.14 2.86 -3.48
C VAL A 99 7.05 2.63 -4.69
N ILE A 100 6.75 3.31 -5.79
CA ILE A 100 7.62 3.30 -6.98
C ILE A 100 8.73 4.33 -6.76
N ALA A 101 9.98 3.85 -6.71
CA ALA A 101 11.15 4.71 -6.66
C ALA A 101 11.29 5.51 -7.95
N LEU A 102 11.48 6.83 -7.83
CA LEU A 102 11.78 7.70 -8.97
C LEU A 102 13.24 8.14 -8.89
N PRO A 103 13.92 8.36 -10.03
CA PRO A 103 15.35 8.69 -10.05
C PRO A 103 15.72 9.97 -9.27
N PHE A 104 14.76 10.82 -8.93
CA PHE A 104 14.95 12.04 -8.14
C PHE A 104 14.32 11.99 -6.73
N ILE A 105 13.54 10.96 -6.43
CA ILE A 105 12.81 10.79 -5.16
C ILE A 105 12.93 9.30 -4.79
N ALA A 106 14.03 8.95 -4.13
CA ALA A 106 14.41 7.55 -3.95
C ALA A 106 13.72 6.86 -2.77
N ASP A 107 13.32 7.58 -1.72
CA ASP A 107 13.01 6.97 -0.42
C ASP A 107 11.73 7.51 0.23
N MET A 108 10.59 7.37 -0.46
CA MET A 108 9.30 7.61 0.18
C MET A 108 8.80 6.31 0.82
N GLU A 109 8.78 6.26 2.15
CA GLU A 109 8.13 5.19 2.90
C GLU A 109 6.82 5.72 3.47
N PHE A 110 5.71 5.05 3.14
CA PHE A 110 4.42 5.32 3.76
C PHE A 110 4.03 4.15 4.65
N GLU A 111 3.95 4.41 5.94
CA GLU A 111 3.58 3.45 6.96
C GLU A 111 2.17 3.73 7.45
N PHE A 112 1.37 2.68 7.58
CA PHE A 112 0.02 2.78 8.10
C PHE A 112 -0.24 1.68 9.11
N THR A 113 -1.03 2.03 10.11
CA THR A 113 -1.49 1.11 11.15
C THR A 113 -3.01 1.08 11.09
N ALA A 114 -3.57 -0.12 11.00
CA ALA A 114 -5.00 -0.35 11.13
C ALA A 114 -5.27 -1.16 12.40
N ASP A 115 -6.31 -0.81 13.13
CA ASP A 115 -6.73 -1.50 14.34
C ASP A 115 -8.18 -1.99 14.23
N ALA A 116 -8.47 -3.07 14.94
CA ALA A 116 -9.82 -3.60 15.09
C ALA A 116 -10.03 -4.14 16.49
N VAL A 117 -11.25 -3.97 16.99
CA VAL A 117 -11.68 -4.43 18.32
C VAL A 117 -12.95 -5.25 18.17
N MET A 118 -13.02 -6.39 18.86
CA MET A 118 -14.20 -7.25 18.93
C MET A 118 -14.48 -7.70 20.36
N PRO A 119 -15.74 -7.84 20.78
CA PRO A 119 -16.06 -8.43 22.07
C PRO A 119 -15.62 -9.90 22.10
N MET A 120 -15.13 -10.36 23.24
CA MET A 120 -14.79 -11.77 23.46
C MET A 120 -16.05 -12.62 23.53
N GLU A 121 -16.01 -13.80 22.94
CA GLU A 121 -17.01 -14.83 23.18
C GLU A 121 -16.75 -15.51 24.54
N GLU A 122 -17.82 -15.94 25.21
CA GLU A 122 -17.72 -16.70 26.45
C GLU A 122 -16.87 -17.96 26.23
N ASP A 123 -15.91 -18.19 27.11
CA ASP A 123 -14.98 -19.31 26.97
C ASP A 123 -15.75 -20.63 27.15
N PRO A 124 -15.80 -21.51 26.13
CA PRO A 124 -16.53 -22.77 26.24
C PRO A 124 -16.03 -23.66 27.38
N ASP A 125 -14.81 -23.45 27.87
CA ASP A 125 -14.20 -24.21 28.97
C ASP A 125 -14.55 -23.66 30.38
N GLU A 126 -15.21 -22.50 30.51
CA GLU A 126 -15.66 -21.94 31.80
C GLU A 126 -17.08 -22.41 32.21
N THR A 127 -17.79 -23.13 31.33
CA THR A 127 -19.20 -23.54 31.54
C THR A 127 -19.44 -24.92 32.17
N ASP A 128 -18.40 -25.61 32.68
CA ASP A 128 -18.54 -26.92 33.37
C ASP A 128 -18.39 -26.83 34.92
#